data_AF-J4W1T4-F1
#
_entry.id   AF-J4W1T4-F1
#
_cell.length_a   1.000
_cell.length_b   1.000
_cell.length_c   1.000
_cell.angle_alpha   90.00
_cell.angle_beta   90.00
_cell.angle_gamma   90.00
#
_symmetry.space_group_name_H-M   'P 1'
#
loop_
_entity.id
_entity.type
_entity.pdbx_description
1 polymer ?
#
loop_
_entity_poly.entity_id
_entity_poly.type
_entity_poly.pdbx_seq_one_letter_code
_entity_poly.pdbx_strand_id
1 'polypeptide(L)'
;MSETTTKQAPASYVGTSKIVQTDYPLIDNDPHFKRVVGYARREDYIAGALAAAFAPAALYTLEKFAPSHVGRGGFGKAMRLAGFVGLAGGFLWFYQRSALRFYGATENAREVEMDMREMVAKVQAGQPLYGESKLSPYLQGVAARQSRYSALFMATVPWFNFVNHNQHGVDTAKYYRQAERELEAAKN
;
A
#
# COMPACT_ATOMS: atom_id res chain seq x y z
N MET A 1 -10.69 35.21 1.96
CA MET A 1 -9.63 34.45 1.28
C MET A 1 -9.96 32.96 1.41
N SER A 2 -10.37 32.39 0.28
CA SER A 2 -10.34 30.96 -0.12
C SER A 2 -10.73 29.86 0.87
N GLU A 3 -12.02 29.75 1.19
CA GLU A 3 -12.65 28.43 1.43
C GLU A 3 -13.13 27.89 0.10
N THR A 4 -12.22 27.29 -0.67
CA THR A 4 -12.58 26.48 -1.84
C THR A 4 -11.66 25.29 -1.89
N THR A 5 -11.67 24.50 -0.81
CA THR A 5 -11.17 23.14 -0.85
C THR A 5 -12.21 22.35 -1.62
N THR A 6 -12.02 22.28 -2.93
CA THR A 6 -12.84 21.56 -3.89
C THR A 6 -12.97 20.11 -3.41
N LYS A 7 -14.11 19.79 -2.75
CA LYS A 7 -14.57 18.40 -2.61
C LYS A 7 -14.90 17.93 -4.01
N GLN A 8 -13.89 17.42 -4.71
CA GLN A 8 -14.04 16.84 -6.01
C GLN A 8 -14.90 15.58 -5.84
N ALA A 9 -16.18 15.67 -6.17
CA ALA A 9 -17.04 14.50 -6.24
C ALA A 9 -16.37 13.50 -7.21
N PRO A 10 -16.05 12.27 -6.78
CA PRO A 10 -15.36 11.34 -7.64
C PRO A 10 -16.24 11.06 -8.85
N ALA A 11 -15.71 11.35 -10.04
CA ALA A 11 -16.37 11.03 -11.30
C ALA A 11 -16.79 9.56 -11.25
N SER A 12 -18.10 9.33 -11.34
CA SER A 12 -18.65 7.99 -11.41
C SER A 12 -18.22 7.34 -12.72
N TYR A 13 -17.59 6.17 -12.58
CA TYR A 13 -17.44 5.06 -13.55
C TYR A 13 -16.06 4.88 -14.22
N VAL A 14 -15.45 3.68 -14.08
CA VAL A 14 -15.15 2.66 -15.15
C VAL A 14 -14.63 1.35 -14.51
N GLY A 15 -15.49 0.34 -14.32
CA GLY A 15 -15.11 -1.04 -13.91
C GLY A 15 -15.99 -1.67 -12.82
N THR A 16 -16.00 -3.01 -12.73
CA THR A 16 -16.83 -3.83 -11.79
C THR A 16 -16.49 -3.68 -10.30
N SER A 17 -15.71 -2.69 -9.90
CA SER A 17 -15.27 -2.49 -8.52
C SER A 17 -16.09 -1.40 -7.83
N LYS A 18 -16.66 -1.71 -6.65
CA LYS A 18 -17.21 -0.69 -5.75
C LYS A 18 -16.09 0.28 -5.36
N ILE A 19 -16.30 1.55 -5.68
CA ILE A 19 -15.43 2.63 -5.21
C ILE A 19 -15.83 2.91 -3.76
N VAL A 20 -14.87 2.76 -2.85
CA VAL A 20 -15.08 3.16 -1.45
C VAL A 20 -15.03 4.68 -1.41
N GLN A 21 -16.05 5.30 -0.83
CA GLN A 21 -16.05 6.74 -0.62
C GLN A 21 -15.12 7.05 0.56
N THR A 22 -14.08 7.82 0.27
CA THR A 22 -13.07 8.23 1.24
C THR A 22 -12.86 9.74 1.17
N ASP A 23 -12.33 10.33 2.23
CA ASP A 23 -12.08 11.78 2.28
C ASP A 23 -10.95 12.23 1.34
N TYR A 24 -10.03 11.33 1.00
CA TYR A 24 -8.91 11.55 0.10
C TYR A 24 -9.09 10.78 -1.21
N PRO A 25 -8.50 11.24 -2.33
CA PRO A 25 -8.67 10.60 -3.64
C PRO A 25 -8.06 9.20 -3.69
N LEU A 26 -8.75 8.28 -4.37
CA LEU A 26 -8.25 6.94 -4.65
C LEU A 26 -7.10 6.98 -5.67
N ILE A 27 -5.97 6.36 -5.30
CA ILE A 27 -4.83 6.16 -6.21
C ILE A 27 -4.93 4.77 -6.85
N ASP A 28 -5.18 3.76 -6.04
CA ASP A 28 -5.17 2.34 -6.45
C ASP A 28 -5.92 1.50 -5.42
N ASN A 29 -6.90 0.70 -5.84
CA ASN A 29 -7.66 -0.20 -4.94
C ASN A 29 -7.00 -1.58 -4.70
N ASP A 30 -5.91 -1.87 -5.41
CA ASP A 30 -5.14 -3.10 -5.30
C ASP A 30 -3.65 -2.85 -5.67
N PRO A 31 -2.94 -2.03 -4.87
CA PRO A 31 -1.59 -1.61 -5.21
C PRO A 31 -0.62 -2.79 -5.19
N HIS A 32 0.19 -2.90 -6.26
CA HIS A 32 1.23 -3.91 -6.34
C HIS A 32 2.22 -3.80 -5.16
N PHE A 33 2.68 -4.92 -4.62
CA PHE A 33 3.56 -4.99 -3.44
C PHE A 33 4.73 -4.00 -3.49
N LYS A 34 5.41 -3.93 -4.64
CA LYS A 34 6.54 -3.02 -4.86
C LYS A 34 6.14 -1.54 -4.72
N ARG A 35 4.94 -1.14 -5.16
CA ARG A 35 4.46 0.24 -5.03
C ARG A 35 4.18 0.57 -3.58
N VAL A 36 3.53 -0.34 -2.83
CA VAL A 36 3.26 -0.13 -1.40
C VAL A 36 4.55 0.08 -0.60
N VAL A 37 5.58 -0.73 -0.86
CA VAL A 37 6.89 -0.59 -0.21
C VAL A 37 7.62 0.67 -0.69
N GLY A 38 7.60 0.96 -2.00
CA GLY A 38 8.29 2.11 -2.57
C GLY A 38 7.69 3.47 -2.20
N TYR A 39 6.39 3.54 -1.98
CA TYR A 39 5.67 4.76 -1.59
C TYR A 39 5.61 4.94 -0.06
N ALA A 40 6.14 3.98 0.70
CA ALA A 40 6.12 4.09 2.15
C ALA A 40 6.89 5.33 2.62
N ARG A 41 6.30 6.05 3.57
CA ARG A 41 6.92 7.20 4.22
C ARG A 41 7.88 6.71 5.29
N ARG A 42 8.82 7.57 5.68
CA ARG A 42 9.73 7.30 6.80
C ARG A 42 8.96 6.96 8.10
N GLU A 43 7.83 7.62 8.32
CA GLU A 43 6.95 7.36 9.47
C GLU A 43 6.42 5.93 9.50
N ASP A 44 6.21 5.27 8.35
CA ASP A 44 5.72 3.90 8.35
C ASP A 44 6.83 2.94 8.77
N TYR A 45 8.06 3.18 8.34
CA TYR A 45 9.21 2.40 8.79
C TYR A 45 9.41 2.54 10.30
N ILE A 46 9.23 3.76 10.83
CA ILE A 46 9.27 4.02 12.27
C ILE A 46 8.15 3.26 12.98
N ALA A 47 6.91 3.35 12.48
CA ALA A 47 5.78 2.62 13.04
C ALA A 47 6.02 1.10 13.02
N GLY A 48 6.43 0.55 11.87
CA GLY A 48 6.75 -0.87 11.72
C GLY A 48 7.87 -1.31 12.66
N ALA A 49 8.92 -0.52 12.84
CA ALA A 49 9.99 -0.81 13.79
C ALA A 49 9.51 -0.79 15.25
N LEU A 50 8.66 0.16 15.62
CA LEU A 50 8.06 0.23 16.96
C LEU A 50 7.18 -1.00 17.23
N ALA A 51 6.32 -1.40 16.29
CA ALA A 51 5.54 -2.63 16.45
C ALA A 51 6.43 -3.87 16.46
N ALA A 52 7.52 -3.89 15.67
CA ALA A 52 8.42 -5.03 15.65
C ALA A 52 9.14 -5.23 16.99
N ALA A 53 9.46 -4.14 17.69
CA ALA A 53 10.04 -4.21 19.02
C ALA A 53 9.03 -4.62 20.11
N PHE A 54 7.72 -4.48 19.87
CA PHE A 54 6.70 -4.70 20.89
C PHE A 54 6.72 -6.11 21.47
N ALA A 55 6.68 -7.15 20.62
CA ALA A 55 6.63 -8.54 21.07
C ALA A 55 7.86 -8.96 21.93
N PRO A 56 9.12 -8.76 21.49
CA PRO A 56 10.27 -9.10 22.32
C PRO A 56 10.39 -8.21 23.57
N ALA A 57 10.04 -6.92 23.48
CA ALA A 57 10.06 -6.03 24.65
C ALA A 57 9.02 -6.43 25.70
N ALA A 58 7.81 -6.79 25.26
CA ALA A 58 6.74 -7.28 26.13
C ALA A 58 7.17 -8.59 26.81
N LEU A 59 7.70 -9.55 26.06
CA LEU A 59 8.19 -10.81 26.63
C LEU A 59 9.29 -10.59 27.67
N TYR A 60 10.27 -9.73 27.37
CA TYR A 60 11.33 -9.38 28.30
C TYR A 60 10.81 -8.69 29.57
N THR A 61 9.87 -7.77 29.41
CA THR A 61 9.24 -7.07 30.54
C THR A 61 8.45 -8.04 31.42
N LEU A 62 7.67 -8.94 30.82
CA LEU A 62 6.92 -9.96 31.55
C LEU A 62 7.84 -10.90 32.33
N GLU A 63 8.94 -11.36 31.74
CA GLU A 63 9.93 -12.21 32.43
C GLU A 63 10.56 -11.49 33.64
N LYS A 64 10.73 -10.16 33.58
CA LYS A 64 11.25 -9.37 34.70
C LYS A 64 10.26 -9.27 35.86
N PHE A 65 8.96 -9.20 35.59
CA PHE A 65 7.91 -9.10 36.62
C PHE A 65 7.45 -10.47 37.14
N ALA A 66 7.42 -11.48 36.29
CA ALA A 66 7.01 -12.84 36.60
C ALA A 66 8.00 -13.84 35.98
N PRO A 67 9.11 -14.15 36.68
CA PRO A 67 10.14 -15.05 36.15
C PRO A 67 9.57 -16.43 35.85
N SER A 68 9.86 -16.95 34.66
CA SER A 68 9.39 -18.27 34.24
C SER A 68 10.26 -19.42 34.79
N HIS A 69 11.39 -19.09 35.43
CA HIS A 69 12.39 -20.03 35.94
C HIS A 69 12.89 -21.04 34.89
N VAL A 70 12.82 -20.67 33.60
CA VAL A 70 13.29 -21.51 32.50
C VAL A 70 14.79 -21.75 32.61
N GLY A 71 15.21 -22.99 32.36
CA GLY A 71 16.62 -23.37 32.37
C GLY A 71 17.47 -22.58 31.36
N ARG A 72 18.80 -22.62 31.55
CA ARG A 72 19.76 -21.88 30.73
C ARG A 72 19.53 -22.12 29.24
N GLY A 73 19.26 -21.05 28.49
CA GLY A 73 19.03 -21.09 27.04
C GLY A 73 17.57 -21.21 26.59
N GLY A 74 16.61 -21.48 27.49
CA GLY A 74 15.19 -21.53 27.17
C GLY A 74 14.63 -20.16 26.76
N PHE A 75 14.88 -19.15 27.59
CA PHE A 75 14.43 -17.78 27.35
C PHE A 75 14.95 -17.20 26.02
N GLY A 76 16.20 -17.50 25.64
CA GLY A 76 16.77 -17.06 24.37
C GLY A 76 16.07 -17.64 23.14
N LYS A 77 15.47 -18.83 23.23
CA LYS A 77 14.64 -19.38 22.13
C LYS A 77 13.31 -18.63 22.03
N ALA A 78 12.67 -18.36 23.17
CA ALA A 78 11.43 -17.59 23.23
C ALA A 78 11.63 -16.17 22.68
N MET A 79 12.74 -15.50 23.03
CA MET A 79 13.08 -14.18 22.50
C MET A 79 13.28 -14.16 20.98
N ARG A 80 13.85 -15.22 20.39
CA ARG A 80 13.96 -15.32 18.91
C ARG A 80 12.60 -15.45 18.25
N LEU A 81 11.72 -16.27 18.81
CA LEU A 81 10.36 -16.40 18.31
C LEU A 81 9.58 -15.08 18.45
N ALA A 82 9.65 -14.44 19.62
CA ALA A 82 9.04 -13.15 19.86
C ALA A 82 9.58 -12.08 18.90
N GLY A 83 10.89 -12.08 18.63
CA GLY A 83 11.51 -11.22 17.63
C GLY A 83 10.96 -11.47 16.22
N PHE A 84 10.80 -12.73 15.80
CA PHE A 84 10.20 -13.06 14.51
C PHE A 84 8.74 -12.60 14.41
N VAL A 85 7.92 -12.88 15.44
CA VAL A 85 6.52 -12.46 15.51
C VAL A 85 6.42 -10.93 15.47
N GLY A 86 7.29 -10.25 16.21
CA GLY A 86 7.42 -8.80 16.17
C GLY A 86 7.72 -8.31 14.77
N LEU A 87 8.79 -8.80 14.13
CA LEU A 87 9.16 -8.39 12.77
C LEU A 87 8.02 -8.63 11.75
N ALA A 88 7.33 -9.76 11.84
CA ALA A 88 6.18 -10.06 10.99
C ALA A 88 5.03 -9.06 11.21
N GLY A 89 4.61 -8.86 12.46
CA GLY A 89 3.54 -7.90 12.79
C GLY A 89 3.90 -6.46 12.46
N GLY A 90 5.16 -6.07 12.70
CA GLY A 90 5.69 -4.76 12.36
C GLY A 90 5.70 -4.51 10.85
N PHE A 91 6.08 -5.51 10.05
CA PHE A 91 5.99 -5.43 8.59
C PHE A 91 4.54 -5.29 8.12
N LEU A 92 3.60 -6.07 8.68
CA LEU A 92 2.19 -5.98 8.30
C LEU A 92 1.60 -4.60 8.65
N TRP A 93 1.93 -4.03 9.81
CA TRP A 93 1.48 -2.69 10.17
C TRP A 93 2.06 -1.62 9.25
N PHE A 94 3.37 -1.69 8.97
CA PHE A 94 4.03 -0.84 7.97
C PHE A 94 3.32 -0.90 6.61
N TYR A 95 3.09 -2.12 6.11
CA TYR A 95 2.50 -2.34 4.80
C TYR A 95 1.06 -1.81 4.75
N GLN A 96 0.26 -2.09 5.79
CA GLN A 96 -1.11 -1.63 5.89
C GLN A 96 -1.20 -0.11 5.90
N ARG A 97 -0.35 0.58 6.68
CA ARG A 97 -0.32 2.05 6.72
C ARG A 97 -0.05 2.66 5.34
N SER A 98 0.87 2.07 4.58
CA SER A 98 1.16 2.51 3.23
C SER A 98 0.04 2.22 2.25
N ALA A 99 -0.55 1.02 2.29
CA ALA A 99 -1.68 0.65 1.44
C ALA A 99 -2.92 1.51 1.70
N LEU A 100 -3.19 1.92 2.95
CA LEU A 100 -4.33 2.78 3.29
C LEU A 100 -4.26 4.16 2.61
N ARG A 101 -3.06 4.68 2.33
CA ARG A 101 -2.92 5.92 1.54
C ARG A 101 -3.28 5.71 0.07
N PHE A 102 -2.99 4.55 -0.51
CA PHE A 102 -3.45 4.24 -1.87
C PHE A 102 -4.97 4.18 -1.96
N TYR A 103 -5.62 3.66 -0.92
CA TYR A 103 -7.08 3.57 -0.83
C TYR A 103 -7.76 4.92 -0.58
N GLY A 104 -7.01 5.98 -0.28
CA GLY A 104 -7.56 7.27 0.13
C GLY A 104 -8.13 7.29 1.56
N ALA A 105 -7.86 6.25 2.36
CA ALA A 105 -8.34 6.18 3.75
C ALA A 105 -7.60 7.13 4.70
N THR A 106 -6.43 7.60 4.30
CA THR A 106 -5.61 8.58 5.02
C THR A 106 -5.03 9.59 4.03
N GLU A 107 -4.49 10.71 4.54
CA GLU A 107 -3.88 11.76 3.74
C GLU A 107 -2.80 11.19 2.80
N ASN A 108 -2.91 11.54 1.51
CA ASN A 108 -2.11 10.93 0.45
C ASN A 108 -1.68 11.91 -0.67
N ALA A 109 -1.65 13.23 -0.42
CA ALA A 109 -1.36 14.23 -1.45
C ALA A 109 0.02 14.00 -2.11
N ARG A 110 1.03 13.67 -1.30
CA ARG A 110 2.37 13.30 -1.78
C ARG A 110 2.33 12.09 -2.71
N GLU A 111 1.60 11.05 -2.31
CA GLU A 111 1.49 9.81 -3.08
C GLU A 111 0.71 10.02 -4.39
N VAL A 112 -0.30 10.89 -4.40
CA VAL A 112 -1.03 11.28 -5.63
C VAL A 112 -0.09 11.97 -6.62
N GLU A 113 0.74 12.90 -6.16
CA GLU A 113 1.72 13.58 -7.02
C GLU A 113 2.77 12.61 -7.57
N MET A 114 3.30 11.74 -6.70
CA MET A 114 4.24 10.69 -7.10
C MET A 114 3.63 9.73 -8.14
N ASP A 115 2.39 9.31 -7.93
CA ASP A 115 1.65 8.44 -8.86
C ASP A 115 1.44 9.12 -10.21
N MET A 116 1.00 10.39 -10.22
CA MET A 116 0.84 11.15 -11.46
C MET A 116 2.16 11.24 -12.23
N ARG A 117 3.25 11.61 -11.54
CA ARG A 117 4.58 11.70 -12.15
C ARG A 117 5.08 10.36 -12.70
N GLU A 118 4.92 9.28 -11.93
CA GLU A 118 5.35 7.93 -12.35
C GLU A 118 4.57 7.46 -13.58
N MET A 119 3.24 7.64 -13.56
CA MET A 119 2.36 7.16 -14.63
C MET A 119 2.50 7.98 -15.90
N VAL A 120 2.63 9.31 -15.79
CA VAL A 120 2.91 10.18 -16.95
C VAL A 120 4.25 9.83 -17.59
N ALA A 121 5.29 9.62 -16.79
CA ALA A 121 6.60 9.21 -17.30
C ALA A 121 6.52 7.87 -18.05
N LYS A 122 5.73 6.90 -17.55
CA LYS A 122 5.47 5.62 -18.24
C LYS A 122 4.74 5.83 -19.56
N VAL A 123 3.71 6.69 -19.59
CA VAL A 123 2.97 7.02 -20.82
C VAL A 123 3.90 7.64 -21.86
N GLN A 124 4.70 8.64 -21.46
CA GLN A 124 5.68 9.29 -22.35
C GLN A 124 6.74 8.31 -22.87
N ALA A 125 7.12 7.32 -22.06
CA ALA A 125 8.03 6.24 -22.46
C ALA A 125 7.37 5.11 -23.27
N GLY A 126 6.06 5.19 -23.55
CA GLY A 126 5.31 4.14 -24.25
C GLY A 126 5.19 2.83 -23.46
N GLN A 127 5.36 2.87 -22.13
CA GLN A 127 5.30 1.72 -21.25
C GLN A 127 3.89 1.49 -20.70
N PRO A 128 3.51 0.24 -20.40
CA PRO A 128 2.24 -0.04 -19.72
C PRO A 128 2.23 0.54 -18.30
N LEU A 129 1.13 1.22 -17.94
CA LEU A 129 0.94 1.89 -16.65
C LEU A 129 1.24 0.99 -15.45
N TYR A 130 0.68 -0.23 -15.47
CA TYR A 130 0.77 -1.20 -14.39
C TYR A 130 1.72 -2.37 -14.68
N GLY A 131 2.60 -2.22 -15.69
CA GLY A 131 3.56 -3.24 -16.08
C GLY A 131 2.96 -4.39 -16.89
N GLU A 132 3.82 -5.36 -17.25
CA GLU A 132 3.43 -6.54 -17.99
C GLU A 132 3.25 -7.76 -17.08
N SER A 133 2.35 -8.66 -17.46
CA SER A 133 2.02 -9.86 -16.72
C SER A 133 2.15 -11.10 -17.58
N LYS A 134 2.67 -12.17 -16.99
CA LYS A 134 2.74 -13.49 -17.64
C LYS A 134 1.40 -14.23 -17.61
N LEU A 135 0.42 -13.70 -16.86
CA LEU A 135 -0.90 -14.31 -16.73
C LEU A 135 -1.82 -13.86 -17.87
N SER A 136 -2.73 -14.76 -18.27
CA SER A 136 -3.80 -14.38 -19.20
C SER A 136 -4.69 -13.29 -18.60
N PRO A 137 -5.38 -12.48 -19.43
CA PRO A 137 -6.30 -11.46 -18.93
C PRO A 137 -7.37 -12.00 -17.96
N TYR A 138 -7.82 -13.24 -18.19
CA TYR A 138 -8.73 -13.93 -17.28
C TYR A 138 -8.11 -14.14 -15.89
N LEU A 139 -6.89 -14.71 -15.83
CA LEU A 139 -6.20 -14.98 -14.57
C LEU A 139 -5.79 -13.69 -13.85
N GLN A 140 -5.46 -12.63 -14.58
CA GLN A 140 -5.25 -11.31 -13.99
C GLN A 140 -6.53 -10.80 -13.29
N GLY A 141 -7.69 -11.00 -13.91
CA GLY A 141 -8.98 -10.66 -13.30
C GLY A 141 -9.33 -11.53 -12.08
N VAL A 142 -8.95 -12.81 -12.08
CA VAL A 142 -9.08 -13.68 -10.90
C VAL A 142 -8.19 -13.18 -9.77
N ALA A 143 -6.92 -12.87 -10.07
CA ALA A 143 -5.96 -12.35 -9.10
C ALA A 143 -6.45 -11.04 -8.48
N ALA A 144 -6.86 -10.06 -9.29
CA ALA A 144 -7.36 -8.77 -8.82
C ALA A 144 -8.57 -8.91 -7.88
N ARG A 145 -9.46 -9.89 -8.10
CA ARG A 145 -10.60 -10.13 -7.20
C ARG A 145 -10.19 -10.71 -5.84
N GLN A 146 -9.05 -11.38 -5.75
CA GLN A 146 -8.53 -11.96 -4.51
C GLN A 146 -7.70 -10.96 -3.71
N SER A 147 -6.95 -10.08 -4.38
CA SER A 147 -6.07 -9.10 -3.72
C SER A 147 -6.70 -7.73 -3.46
N ARG A 148 -7.77 -7.37 -4.17
CA ARG A 148 -8.45 -6.08 -3.96
C ARG A 148 -8.84 -5.84 -2.51
N TYR A 149 -8.44 -4.68 -1.99
CA TYR A 149 -8.65 -4.27 -0.59
C TYR A 149 -8.14 -5.26 0.48
N SER A 150 -7.26 -6.21 0.14
CA SER A 150 -6.76 -7.21 1.08
C SER A 150 -6.02 -6.61 2.27
N ALA A 151 -5.47 -5.40 2.12
CA ALA A 151 -4.80 -4.69 3.20
C ALA A 151 -5.72 -4.34 4.38
N LEU A 152 -7.04 -4.36 4.19
CA LEU A 152 -8.02 -4.20 5.27
C LEU A 152 -8.16 -5.46 6.15
N PHE A 153 -7.66 -6.62 5.70
CA PHE A 153 -7.82 -7.91 6.38
C PHE A 153 -6.48 -8.57 6.78
N MET A 154 -5.39 -7.79 6.81
CA MET A 154 -4.02 -8.26 7.09
C MET A 154 -3.86 -8.93 8.46
N ALA A 155 -4.70 -8.58 9.44
CA ALA A 155 -4.68 -9.19 10.76
C ALA A 155 -5.13 -10.66 10.76
N THR A 156 -5.92 -11.07 9.76
CA THR A 156 -6.43 -12.44 9.64
C THR A 156 -5.62 -13.22 8.61
N VAL A 157 -5.48 -12.67 7.40
CA VAL A 157 -4.76 -13.31 6.30
C VAL A 157 -3.87 -12.26 5.63
N PRO A 158 -2.53 -12.39 5.72
CA PRO A 158 -1.63 -11.51 5.00
C PRO A 158 -1.66 -11.88 3.51
N TRP A 159 -2.29 -11.03 2.70
CA TRP A 159 -2.47 -11.27 1.28
C TRP A 159 -2.06 -10.05 0.46
N PHE A 160 -1.16 -10.23 -0.50
CA PHE A 160 -0.53 -9.14 -1.24
C PHE A 160 -0.74 -9.28 -2.75
N ASN A 161 -0.75 -8.16 -3.45
CA ASN A 161 -0.76 -8.16 -4.91
C ASN A 161 0.67 -8.30 -5.48
N PHE A 162 0.91 -9.41 -6.18
CA PHE A 162 2.13 -9.67 -6.96
C PHE A 162 1.87 -9.81 -8.46
N VAL A 163 0.66 -9.47 -8.91
CA VAL A 163 0.23 -9.59 -10.29
C VAL A 163 0.04 -8.21 -10.88
N ASN A 164 0.79 -7.92 -11.94
CA ASN A 164 0.50 -6.76 -12.78
C ASN A 164 -0.83 -7.03 -13.50
N HIS A 165 -1.84 -6.20 -13.25
CA HIS A 165 -3.16 -6.28 -13.88
C HIS A 165 -3.69 -4.88 -14.13
N ASN A 166 -4.74 -4.71 -14.93
CA ASN A 166 -5.27 -3.37 -15.23
C ASN A 166 -6.54 -3.00 -14.42
N GLN A 167 -6.78 -3.66 -13.29
CA GLN A 167 -8.03 -3.54 -12.51
C GLN A 167 -7.87 -2.74 -11.20
N HIS A 168 -7.37 -1.51 -11.29
CA HIS A 168 -7.01 -0.67 -10.13
C HIS A 168 -8.10 0.31 -9.66
N GLY A 169 -9.27 0.32 -10.31
CA GLY A 169 -10.44 1.10 -9.88
C GLY A 169 -10.32 2.61 -10.09
N VAL A 170 -9.43 3.06 -10.96
CA VAL A 170 -9.22 4.49 -11.27
C VAL A 170 -9.32 4.74 -12.78
N ASP A 171 -9.76 5.95 -13.16
CA ASP A 171 -9.70 6.40 -14.56
C ASP A 171 -8.24 6.63 -14.95
N THR A 172 -7.69 5.73 -15.78
CA THR A 172 -6.33 5.81 -16.29
C THR A 172 -6.16 6.87 -17.37
N ALA A 173 -7.24 7.33 -18.00
CA ALA A 173 -7.18 8.37 -19.03
C ALA A 173 -6.64 9.69 -18.49
N LYS A 174 -6.73 9.94 -17.18
CA LYS A 174 -6.14 11.10 -16.53
C LYS A 174 -4.62 11.23 -16.75
N TYR A 175 -3.90 10.10 -16.82
CA TYR A 175 -2.45 10.10 -17.03
C TYR A 175 -2.10 10.45 -18.48
N TYR A 176 -2.85 9.94 -19.44
CA TYR A 176 -2.66 10.26 -20.85
C TYR A 176 -2.95 11.73 -21.14
N ARG A 177 -4.06 12.27 -20.62
CA ARG A 177 -4.39 13.70 -20.75
C ARG A 177 -3.32 14.59 -20.13
N GLN A 178 -2.74 14.19 -19.00
CA GLN A 178 -1.66 14.95 -18.37
C GLN A 178 -0.37 14.88 -19.20
N ALA A 179 -0.01 13.71 -19.71
CA ALA A 179 1.15 13.54 -20.58
C ALA A 179 1.05 14.38 -21.87
N GLU A 180 -0.14 14.43 -22.49
CA GLU A 180 -0.41 15.28 -23.65
C GLU A 180 -0.20 16.77 -23.33
N ARG A 181 -0.75 17.25 -22.20
CA ARG A 181 -0.56 18.64 -21.75
C ARG A 181 0.90 19.01 -21.53
N GLU A 182 1.69 18.11 -20.94
CA GLU A 182 3.12 18.34 -20.72
C GLU A 182 3.91 18.36 -22.04
N LEU A 183 3.54 17.50 -22.98
CA LEU A 183 4.14 17.49 -24.32
C LEU A 183 3.77 18.74 -25.14
N GLU A 184 2.55 19.25 -24.99
CA GLU A 184 2.13 20.52 -25.60
C GLU A 184 2.87 21.71 -24.98
N ALA A 185 3.00 21.74 -23.66
CA ALA A 185 3.74 22.79 -22.96
C ALA A 185 5.23 22.82 -23.32
N ALA A 186 5.85 21.66 -23.59
CA ALA A 186 7.25 21.58 -24.01
C ALA A 186 7.51 22.02 -25.46
N LYS A 187 6.46 22.17 -26.28
CA LYS A 187 6.57 22.63 -27.68
C LYS A 187 6.47 24.16 -27.83
N ASN A 188 5.98 24.85 -26.81
CA ASN A 188 5.82 26.31 -26.75
C ASN A 188 7.00 26.95 -26.01
#